data_AF-K1TPD6-F1
#
_entry.id   AF-K1TPD6-F1
#
_cell.length_a   1.000
_cell.length_b   1.000
_cell.length_c   1.000
_cell.angle_alpha   90.00
_cell.angle_beta   90.00
_cell.angle_gamma   90.00
#
_symmetry.space_group_name_H-M   'P 1'
#
loop_
_entity.id
_entity.type
_entity.pdbx_description
1 polymer ?
#
loop_
_entity_poly.entity_id
_entity_poly.type
_entity_poly.pdbx_seq_one_letter_code
_entity_poly.pdbx_strand_id
1 'polypeptide(L)'
;HKTIGATDRIIPLYEDLVVKTRLDAKGDIASIKRDLRAYYAAYNQGEIPLQSYGLWQDIYLKASQLDSAEMFGKEILRNRQAFNAHKIAGCYSLLERIEMARENYPEAYRYVKQYIAVMDSINQEKEEALVLELEQKYRNRILNQSYENLKQHNDQQRIITGLVLLFSLSLLVAGLLYLRKWRENAALKMREAEAEKESLGRA
;
A
#
# COMPACT_ATOMS: atom_id res chain seq x y z
N HIS A 1 11.08 0.13 34.80
CA HIS A 1 11.24 -0.13 33.36
C HIS A 1 10.22 0.68 32.58
N LYS A 2 10.54 1.94 32.21
CA LYS A 2 9.77 2.66 31.20
C LYS A 2 10.01 1.94 29.87
N THR A 3 8.94 1.45 29.28
CA THR A 3 8.88 0.68 28.03
C THR A 3 9.76 1.30 26.95
N ILE A 4 10.80 0.57 26.56
CA ILE A 4 11.79 0.93 25.52
C ILE A 4 11.09 1.39 24.22
N GLY A 5 9.93 0.83 23.88
CA GLY A 5 9.15 1.22 22.70
C GLY A 5 8.39 2.56 22.77
N ALA A 6 8.24 3.17 23.94
CA ALA A 6 7.65 4.52 24.04
C ALA A 6 8.71 5.60 23.75
N THR A 7 9.95 5.38 24.20
CA THR A 7 11.09 6.28 24.00
C THR A 7 11.40 6.48 22.50
N ASP A 8 11.37 5.40 21.72
CA ASP A 8 11.66 5.40 20.28
C ASP A 8 10.68 6.24 19.44
N ARG A 9 9.46 6.49 19.95
CA ARG A 9 8.46 7.32 19.26
C ARG A 9 8.40 8.74 19.81
N ILE A 10 8.63 8.91 21.10
CA ILE A 10 8.48 10.17 21.82
C ILE A 10 9.63 11.14 21.49
N ILE A 11 10.84 10.64 21.29
CA ILE A 11 12.00 11.47 20.96
C ILE A 11 11.89 12.08 19.56
N PRO A 12 11.69 11.28 18.49
CA PRO A 12 11.56 11.85 17.14
C PRO A 12 10.40 12.84 17.02
N LEU A 13 9.29 12.59 17.74
CA LEU A 13 8.14 13.50 17.72
C LEU A 13 8.45 14.86 18.34
N TYR A 14 9.14 14.88 19.48
CA TYR A 14 9.56 16.13 20.12
C TYR A 14 10.57 16.90 19.26
N GLU A 15 11.54 16.19 18.69
CA GLU A 15 12.52 16.76 17.78
C GLU A 15 11.85 17.40 16.55
N ASP A 16 10.91 16.70 15.92
CA ASP A 16 10.26 17.16 14.70
C ASP A 16 9.26 18.30 14.96
N LEU A 17 8.43 18.18 16.00
CA LEU A 17 7.36 19.13 16.26
C LEU A 17 7.81 20.36 17.06
N VAL A 18 8.72 20.18 18.03
CA VAL A 18 9.09 21.27 18.96
C VAL A 18 10.42 21.88 18.55
N VAL A 19 11.45 21.07 18.32
CA VAL A 19 12.79 21.60 18.06
C VAL A 19 12.88 22.25 16.69
N LYS A 20 12.45 21.56 15.62
CA LYS A 20 12.50 22.14 14.26
C LYS A 20 11.66 23.41 14.14
N THR A 21 10.43 23.42 14.65
CA THR A 21 9.58 24.63 14.64
C THR A 21 10.25 25.81 15.37
N ARG A 22 10.93 25.57 16.50
CA ARG A 22 11.69 26.62 17.19
C ARG A 22 12.92 27.08 16.40
N LEU A 23 13.59 26.17 15.69
CA LEU A 23 14.72 26.52 14.81
C LEU A 23 14.26 27.37 13.62
N ASP A 24 13.11 27.05 13.04
CA ASP A 24 12.53 27.78 11.92
C ASP A 24 12.03 29.17 12.34
N ALA A 25 11.47 29.27 13.55
CA ALA A 25 11.11 30.54 14.17
C ALA A 25 12.32 31.37 14.65
N LYS A 26 13.56 30.96 14.35
CA LYS A 26 14.81 31.59 14.80
C LYS A 26 14.86 31.77 16.33
N GLY A 27 14.33 30.81 17.08
CA GLY A 27 14.39 30.81 18.53
C GLY A 27 15.84 30.76 19.04
N ASP A 28 16.03 31.17 20.30
CA ASP A 28 17.36 31.16 20.92
C ASP A 28 17.97 29.76 20.91
N ILE A 29 19.05 29.59 20.16
CA ILE A 29 19.73 28.31 19.96
C ILE A 29 20.27 27.76 21.29
N ALA A 30 20.67 28.62 22.22
CA ALA A 30 21.15 28.18 23.54
C ALA A 30 20.02 27.53 24.35
N SER A 31 18.83 28.15 24.38
CA SER A 31 17.64 27.56 25.00
C SER A 31 17.25 26.24 24.34
N ILE A 32 17.25 26.17 23.00
CA ILE A 32 16.88 24.96 22.26
C ILE A 32 17.81 23.81 22.63
N LYS A 33 19.14 24.03 22.65
CA LYS A 33 20.12 23.01 23.06
C LYS A 33 19.91 22.53 24.49
N ARG A 34 19.62 23.47 25.41
CA ARG A 34 19.41 23.17 26.83
C ARG A 34 18.18 22.29 27.02
N ASP A 35 17.05 22.70 26.44
CA ASP A 35 15.77 22.00 26.55
C ASP A 35 15.87 20.61 25.92
N LEU A 36 16.52 20.50 24.77
CA LEU A 36 16.73 19.22 24.09
C LEU A 36 17.62 18.26 24.90
N ARG A 37 18.69 18.75 25.56
CA ARG A 37 19.50 17.93 26.47
C ARG A 37 18.72 17.50 27.70
N ALA A 38 17.91 18.39 28.29
CA ALA A 38 17.03 18.03 29.39
C ALA A 38 16.03 16.94 28.98
N TYR A 39 15.53 17.01 27.75
CA TYR A 39 14.66 15.99 27.18
C TYR A 39 15.38 14.63 27.05
N TYR A 40 16.59 14.59 26.51
CA TYR A 40 17.36 13.34 26.47
C TYR A 40 17.73 12.81 27.86
N ALA A 41 17.98 13.68 28.85
CA ALA A 41 18.18 13.25 30.24
C ALA A 41 16.95 12.52 30.80
N ALA A 42 15.75 13.01 30.47
CA ALA A 42 14.50 12.42 30.95
C ALA A 42 14.10 11.12 30.22
N TYR A 43 14.46 10.98 28.94
CA TYR A 43 13.95 9.90 28.08
C TYR A 43 15.02 8.96 27.52
N ASN A 44 16.29 9.37 27.42
CA ASN A 44 17.38 8.59 26.83
C ASN A 44 18.67 8.60 27.67
N GLN A 45 18.55 8.58 29.01
CA GLN A 45 19.69 8.51 29.94
C GLN A 45 20.73 9.64 29.77
N GLY A 46 20.34 10.74 29.12
CA GLY A 46 21.22 11.87 28.81
C GLY A 46 22.07 11.68 27.54
N GLU A 47 21.99 10.54 26.88
CA GLU A 47 22.70 10.27 25.64
C GLU A 47 21.96 10.87 24.45
N ILE A 48 22.70 11.39 23.48
CA ILE A 48 22.12 11.83 22.21
C ILE A 48 21.90 10.59 21.35
N PRO A 49 20.66 10.29 20.92
CA PRO A 49 20.41 9.16 20.03
C PRO A 49 21.12 9.39 18.68
N LEU A 50 21.67 8.31 18.11
CA LEU A 50 22.32 8.35 16.79
C LEU A 50 21.39 8.94 15.71
N GLN A 51 20.09 8.62 15.77
CA GLN A 51 19.09 9.12 14.81
C GLN A 51 18.90 10.64 14.84
N SER A 52 19.27 11.28 15.94
CA SER A 52 19.15 12.72 16.20
C SER A 52 20.40 13.50 15.80
N TYR A 53 21.48 12.82 15.37
CA TYR A 53 22.75 13.48 15.02
C TYR A 53 22.59 14.50 13.90
N GLY A 54 21.71 14.24 12.92
CA GLY A 54 21.43 15.20 11.84
C GLY A 54 20.79 16.50 12.35
N LEU A 55 19.94 16.41 13.37
CA LEU A 55 19.35 17.59 14.02
C LEU A 55 20.42 18.38 14.78
N TRP A 56 21.29 17.68 15.52
CA TRP A 56 22.39 18.33 16.23
C TRP A 56 23.39 19.00 15.28
N GLN A 57 23.71 18.37 14.15
CA GLN A 57 24.53 18.96 13.11
C GLN A 57 23.96 20.31 12.65
N ASP A 58 22.67 20.38 12.32
CA ASP A 58 22.01 21.62 11.90
C ASP A 58 21.97 22.68 13.03
N ILE A 59 21.68 22.28 14.26
CA ILE A 59 21.72 23.16 15.43
C ILE A 59 23.10 23.81 15.60
N TYR A 60 24.17 23.02 15.53
CA TYR A 60 25.53 23.54 15.68
C TYR A 60 25.95 24.40 14.48
N LEU A 61 25.52 24.05 13.27
CA LEU A 61 25.77 24.88 12.09
C LEU A 61 25.09 26.25 12.22
N LYS A 62 23.82 26.29 12.63
CA LYS A 62 23.10 27.55 12.89
C LYS A 62 23.71 28.36 14.03
N ALA A 63 24.39 27.70 14.98
CA ALA A 63 25.15 28.35 16.05
C ALA A 63 26.55 28.82 15.62
N SER A 64 26.92 28.67 14.34
CA SER A 64 28.28 28.92 13.83
C SER A 64 29.38 28.09 14.53
N GLN A 65 29.01 26.97 15.14
CA GLN A 65 29.94 26.04 15.83
C GLN A 65 30.35 24.94 14.85
N LEU A 66 31.18 25.32 13.88
CA LEU A 66 31.48 24.50 12.70
C LEU A 66 32.13 23.15 13.05
N ASP A 67 33.06 23.11 14.01
CA ASP A 67 33.75 21.87 14.39
C ASP A 67 32.79 20.85 15.03
N SER A 68 31.86 21.32 15.85
CA SER A 68 30.83 20.46 16.45
C SER A 68 29.86 19.94 15.39
N ALA A 69 29.43 20.82 14.46
CA ALA A 69 28.57 20.41 13.36
C ALA A 69 29.27 19.36 12.46
N GLU A 70 30.55 19.56 12.15
CA GLU A 70 31.34 18.62 11.35
C GLU A 70 31.50 17.27 12.05
N MET A 71 31.74 17.26 13.37
CA MET A 71 31.84 16.04 14.17
C MET A 71 30.57 15.19 14.05
N PHE A 72 29.39 15.80 14.23
CA PHE A 72 28.12 15.07 14.05
C PHE A 72 27.94 14.57 12.62
N GLY A 73 28.27 15.38 11.60
CA GLY A 73 28.23 14.96 10.21
C GLY A 73 29.14 13.76 9.90
N LYS A 74 30.38 13.78 10.40
CA LYS A 74 31.33 12.67 10.26
C LYS A 74 30.83 11.42 10.96
N GLU A 75 30.22 11.53 12.14
CA GLU A 75 29.62 10.39 12.84
C GLU A 75 28.44 9.77 12.08
N ILE A 76 27.60 10.60 11.44
CA ILE A 76 26.53 10.11 10.56
C ILE A 76 27.13 9.29 9.41
N LEU A 77 28.18 9.79 8.76
CA LEU A 77 28.83 9.10 7.64
C LEU A 77 29.54 7.81 8.06
N ARG A 78 30.16 7.77 9.25
CA ARG A 78 30.75 6.55 9.83
C ARG A 78 29.70 5.48 10.10
N ASN A 79 28.49 5.90 10.48
CA ASN A 79 27.37 5.02 10.80
C ASN A 79 26.31 5.01 9.68
N ARG A 80 26.71 5.21 8.42
CA ARG A 80 25.77 5.44 7.29
C ARG A 80 24.68 4.38 7.14
N GLN A 81 24.98 3.13 7.49
CA GLN A 81 24.05 2.00 7.47
C GLN A 81 22.86 2.16 8.43
N ALA A 82 22.99 3.00 9.46
CA ALA A 82 21.93 3.30 10.41
C ALA A 82 20.97 4.40 9.92
N PHE A 83 21.23 5.01 8.76
CA PHE A 83 20.46 6.12 8.22
C PHE A 83 19.90 5.80 6.83
N ASN A 84 18.75 6.37 6.51
CA ASN A 84 18.21 6.30 5.16
C ASN A 84 18.94 7.27 4.22
N ALA A 85 18.82 7.04 2.92
CA ALA A 85 19.49 7.83 1.89
C ALA A 85 19.16 9.33 1.99
N HIS A 86 17.93 9.70 2.35
CA HIS A 86 17.53 11.10 2.57
C HIS A 86 18.30 11.79 3.69
N LYS A 87 18.50 11.11 4.84
CA LYS A 87 19.30 11.64 5.95
C LYS A 87 20.78 11.78 5.57
N ILE A 88 21.31 10.83 4.79
CA ILE A 88 22.68 10.91 4.26
C ILE A 88 22.84 12.08 3.29
N ALA A 89 21.89 12.30 2.38
CA ALA A 89 21.87 13.46 1.51
C ALA A 89 21.83 14.77 2.33
N GLY A 90 20.93 14.86 3.32
CA GLY A 90 20.88 16.00 4.24
C GLY A 90 22.21 16.27 4.95
N CYS A 91 22.89 15.22 5.42
CA CYS A 91 24.21 15.32 6.04
C CYS A 91 25.26 15.91 5.08
N TYR A 92 25.30 15.47 3.82
CA TYR A 92 26.22 16.02 2.82
C TYR A 92 25.95 17.50 2.52
N SER A 93 24.68 17.89 2.43
CA SER A 93 24.31 19.30 2.27
C SER A 93 24.77 20.16 3.46
N LEU A 94 24.67 19.65 4.69
CA LEU A 94 25.14 20.38 5.87
C LEU A 94 26.68 20.44 5.92
N LEU A 95 27.39 19.39 5.52
CA LEU A 95 28.86 19.38 5.43
C LEU A 95 29.38 20.34 4.36
N GLU A 96 28.69 20.44 3.21
CA GLU A 96 28.97 21.44 2.19
C GLU A 96 28.88 22.86 2.76
N ARG A 97 27.79 23.19 3.48
CA ARG A 97 27.62 24.50 4.12
C ARG A 97 28.69 24.80 5.17
N ILE A 98 29.16 23.79 5.90
CA ILE A 98 30.27 23.92 6.86
C ILE A 98 31.56 24.32 6.14
N GLU A 99 31.91 23.59 5.07
CA GLU A 99 33.14 23.87 4.30
C GLU A 99 33.05 25.21 3.55
N MET A 100 31.87 25.58 3.05
CA MET A 100 31.63 26.92 2.49
C MET A 100 31.85 28.03 3.52
N ALA A 101 31.39 27.84 4.77
CA ALA A 101 31.61 28.79 5.86
C ALA A 101 33.09 28.87 6.29
N ARG A 102 33.89 27.86 5.98
CA ARG A 102 35.36 27.84 6.17
C ARG A 102 36.13 28.30 4.94
N GLU A 103 35.44 28.71 3.87
CA GLU A 103 36.03 29.05 2.57
C GLU A 103 36.81 27.90 1.90
N ASN A 104 36.53 26.66 2.28
CA ASN A 104 37.13 25.46 1.72
C ASN A 104 36.32 24.91 0.53
N TYR A 105 36.30 25.68 -0.56
CA TYR A 105 35.53 25.37 -1.76
C TYR A 105 35.80 23.99 -2.39
N PRO A 106 37.05 23.47 -2.44
CA PRO A 106 37.31 22.15 -3.00
C PRO A 106 36.55 21.04 -2.26
N GLU A 107 36.51 21.12 -0.93
CA GLU A 107 35.87 20.12 -0.09
C GLU A 107 34.35 20.27 -0.10
N ALA A 108 33.84 21.51 -0.11
CA ALA A 108 32.43 21.80 -0.35
C ALA A 108 31.93 21.16 -1.66
N TYR A 109 32.69 21.34 -2.76
CA TYR A 109 32.36 20.74 -4.05
C TYR A 109 32.37 19.20 -4.02
N ARG A 110 33.28 18.59 -3.24
CA ARG A 110 33.29 17.14 -3.02
C ARG A 110 32.00 16.67 -2.35
N TYR A 111 31.52 17.38 -1.35
CA TYR A 111 30.26 17.07 -0.68
C TYR A 111 29.04 17.29 -1.59
N VAL A 112 29.03 18.32 -2.44
CA VAL A 112 27.99 18.50 -3.47
C VAL A 112 27.91 17.27 -4.39
N LYS A 113 29.05 16.76 -4.87
CA LYS A 113 29.07 15.56 -5.72
C LYS A 113 28.48 14.33 -5.02
N GLN A 114 28.80 14.16 -3.74
CA GLN A 114 28.27 13.05 -2.94
C GLN A 114 26.76 13.20 -2.70
N TYR A 115 26.30 14.43 -2.44
CA TYR A 115 24.88 14.74 -2.36
C TYR A 115 24.13 14.38 -3.64
N ILE A 116 24.62 14.82 -4.81
CA ILE A 116 24.01 14.55 -6.10
C ILE A 116 23.92 13.04 -6.35
N ALA A 117 25.02 12.30 -6.16
CA ALA A 117 25.05 10.86 -6.37
C ALA A 117 24.02 10.11 -5.50
N VAL A 118 23.83 10.54 -4.25
CA VAL A 118 22.80 9.96 -3.36
C VAL A 118 21.40 10.31 -3.85
N MET A 119 21.18 11.56 -4.26
CA MET A 119 19.87 12.03 -4.69
C MET A 119 19.42 11.41 -6.02
N ASP A 120 20.35 11.19 -6.95
CA ASP A 120 20.09 10.47 -8.20
C ASP A 120 19.66 9.03 -7.92
N SER A 121 20.35 8.33 -7.00
CA SER A 121 19.96 6.99 -6.56
C SER A 121 18.55 6.97 -5.95
N ILE A 122 18.20 7.94 -5.11
CA ILE A 122 16.87 8.05 -4.50
C ILE A 122 15.78 8.27 -5.57
N ASN A 123 16.06 9.11 -6.57
CA ASN A 123 15.11 9.40 -7.64
C ASN A 123 14.90 8.16 -8.51
N GLN A 124 15.97 7.46 -8.86
CA GLN A 124 15.89 6.21 -9.60
C GLN A 124 15.05 5.15 -8.85
N GLU A 125 15.28 4.94 -7.55
CA GLU A 125 14.48 4.02 -6.74
C GLU A 125 12.98 4.38 -6.74
N LYS A 126 12.63 5.67 -6.70
CA LYS A 126 11.24 6.13 -6.76
C LYS A 126 10.60 5.88 -8.12
N GLU A 127 11.33 6.13 -9.20
CA GLU A 127 10.87 5.86 -10.55
C GLU A 127 10.61 4.36 -10.75
N GLU A 128 11.55 3.50 -10.32
CA GLU A 128 11.40 2.05 -10.37
C GLU A 128 10.19 1.56 -9.54
N ALA A 129 10.01 2.10 -8.32
CA ALA A 129 8.86 1.77 -7.49
C ALA A 129 7.53 2.19 -8.11
N LEU A 130 7.48 3.37 -8.74
CA LEU A 130 6.30 3.86 -9.46
C LEU A 130 5.97 2.97 -10.66
N VAL A 131 6.98 2.59 -11.45
CA VAL A 131 6.82 1.66 -12.58
C VAL A 131 6.26 0.32 -12.09
N LEU A 132 6.81 -0.23 -11.01
CA LEU A 132 6.33 -1.49 -10.43
C LEU A 132 4.87 -1.38 -9.93
N GLU A 133 4.52 -0.29 -9.26
CA GLU A 133 3.14 -0.04 -8.80
C GLU A 133 2.16 0.05 -9.98
N LEU A 134 2.55 0.75 -11.05
CA LEU A 134 1.76 0.85 -12.27
C LEU A 134 1.58 -0.51 -12.95
N GLU A 135 2.63 -1.32 -13.04
CA GLU A 135 2.55 -2.69 -13.58
C GLU A 135 1.62 -3.58 -12.76
N GLN A 136 1.69 -3.51 -11.43
CA GLN A 136 0.81 -4.27 -10.54
C GLN A 136 -0.65 -3.89 -10.73
N LYS A 137 -0.95 -2.58 -10.79
CA LYS A 137 -2.31 -2.09 -11.05
C LYS A 137 -2.84 -2.55 -12.40
N TYR A 138 -2.01 -2.51 -13.45
CA TYR A 138 -2.38 -2.98 -14.77
C TYR A 138 -2.68 -4.48 -14.78
N ARG A 139 -1.79 -5.31 -14.21
CA ARG A 139 -2.00 -6.77 -14.11
C ARG A 139 -3.26 -7.12 -13.33
N ASN A 140 -3.50 -6.44 -12.20
CA ASN A 140 -4.71 -6.64 -11.41
C ASN A 140 -5.98 -6.30 -12.21
N ARG A 141 -5.95 -5.21 -12.97
CA ARG A 141 -7.06 -4.82 -13.85
C ARG A 141 -7.34 -5.87 -14.93
N ILE A 142 -6.31 -6.35 -15.61
CA ILE A 142 -6.46 -7.41 -16.63
C ILE A 142 -6.99 -8.71 -16.01
N LEU A 143 -6.47 -9.07 -14.82
CA LEU A 143 -6.93 -10.25 -14.09
C LEU A 143 -8.41 -10.12 -13.66
N ASN A 144 -8.82 -8.96 -13.17
CA ASN A 144 -10.22 -8.72 -12.80
C ASN A 144 -11.13 -8.71 -14.02
N GLN A 145 -10.71 -8.08 -15.13
CA GLN A 145 -11.49 -8.10 -16.37
C GLN A 145 -11.66 -9.51 -16.92
N SER A 146 -10.60 -10.31 -16.91
CA SER A 146 -10.68 -11.71 -17.33
C SER A 146 -11.56 -12.53 -16.38
N TYR A 147 -11.47 -12.29 -15.06
CA TYR A 147 -12.34 -12.93 -14.08
C TYR A 147 -13.82 -12.56 -14.26
N GLU A 148 -14.12 -11.28 -14.48
CA GLU A 148 -15.48 -10.79 -14.75
C GLU A 148 -16.04 -11.38 -16.04
N ASN A 149 -15.25 -11.39 -17.12
CA ASN A 149 -15.64 -12.00 -18.39
C ASN A 149 -15.91 -13.51 -18.23
N LEU A 150 -15.05 -14.22 -17.50
CA LEU A 150 -15.20 -15.65 -17.26
C LEU A 150 -16.43 -15.95 -16.40
N LYS A 151 -16.68 -15.13 -15.37
CA LYS A 151 -17.86 -15.22 -14.52
C LYS A 151 -19.13 -14.93 -15.31
N GLN A 152 -19.12 -13.89 -16.14
CA GLN A 152 -20.24 -13.54 -17.01
C GLN A 152 -20.57 -14.68 -17.98
N HIS A 153 -19.57 -15.30 -18.61
CA HIS A 153 -19.80 -16.46 -19.47
C HIS A 153 -20.38 -17.66 -18.70
N ASN A 154 -19.89 -17.93 -17.49
CA ASN A 154 -20.35 -19.05 -16.67
C ASN A 154 -21.78 -18.83 -16.15
N ASP A 155 -22.10 -17.62 -15.69
CA ASP A 155 -23.43 -17.24 -15.24
C ASP A 155 -24.43 -17.25 -16.42
N GLN A 156 -24.03 -16.74 -17.59
CA GLN A 156 -24.84 -16.83 -18.81
C GLN A 156 -25.08 -18.30 -19.22
N GLN A 157 -24.05 -19.15 -19.20
CA GLN A 157 -24.21 -20.57 -19.49
C GLN A 157 -25.16 -21.26 -18.52
N ARG A 158 -25.05 -21.01 -17.21
CA ARG A 158 -25.96 -21.57 -16.20
C ARG A 158 -27.41 -21.18 -16.43
N ILE A 159 -27.67 -19.91 -16.76
CA ILE A 159 -29.02 -19.41 -17.06
C ILE A 159 -29.57 -20.11 -18.31
N ILE A 160 -28.78 -20.18 -19.39
CA ILE A 160 -29.18 -20.83 -20.65
C ILE A 160 -29.48 -22.32 -20.41
N THR A 161 -28.59 -23.05 -19.73
CA THR A 161 -28.78 -24.48 -19.42
C THR A 161 -30.05 -24.70 -18.59
N GLY A 162 -30.32 -23.83 -17.60
CA GLY A 162 -31.54 -23.90 -16.79
C GLY A 162 -32.82 -23.72 -17.62
N LEU A 163 -32.84 -22.73 -18.52
CA LEU A 163 -34.00 -22.49 -19.39
C LEU A 163 -34.26 -23.67 -20.35
N VAL A 164 -33.20 -24.25 -20.93
CA VAL A 164 -33.32 -25.41 -21.82
C VAL A 164 -33.89 -26.63 -21.08
N LEU A 165 -33.47 -26.87 -19.83
CA LEU A 165 -34.00 -27.97 -19.01
C LEU A 165 -35.46 -27.76 -18.62
N LEU A 166 -35.87 -26.54 -18.30
CA LEU A 166 -37.27 -26.23 -17.99
C LEU A 166 -38.17 -26.41 -19.23
N PHE A 167 -37.69 -25.97 -20.39
CA PHE A 167 -38.42 -26.14 -21.65
C PHE A 167 -38.56 -27.62 -22.03
N SER A 168 -37.49 -28.41 -21.90
CA SER A 168 -37.54 -29.84 -22.20
C SER A 168 -38.45 -30.60 -21.24
N LEU A 169 -38.45 -30.27 -19.94
CA LEU A 169 -39.37 -30.84 -18.97
C LEU A 169 -40.84 -30.52 -19.29
N SER A 170 -41.10 -29.28 -19.73
CA SER A 170 -42.45 -28.85 -20.12
C SER A 170 -42.97 -29.65 -21.32
N LEU A 171 -42.13 -29.90 -22.32
CA LEU A 171 -42.46 -30.74 -23.47
C LEU A 171 -42.72 -32.20 -23.06
N LEU A 172 -41.93 -32.74 -22.13
CA LEU A 172 -42.14 -34.10 -21.61
C LEU A 172 -43.49 -34.22 -20.90
N VAL A 173 -43.83 -33.27 -20.03
CA VAL A 173 -45.12 -33.26 -19.32
C VAL A 173 -46.28 -33.11 -20.31
N ALA A 174 -46.18 -32.21 -21.28
CA ALA A 174 -47.19 -32.04 -22.32
C ALA A 174 -47.37 -33.34 -23.15
N GLY A 175 -46.27 -33.99 -23.52
CA GLY A 175 -46.29 -35.28 -24.22
C GLY A 175 -46.94 -36.39 -23.39
N LEU A 176 -46.64 -36.48 -22.10
CA LEU A 176 -47.27 -37.45 -21.20
C LEU A 176 -48.78 -37.20 -21.02
N LEU A 177 -49.19 -35.95 -20.86
CA LEU A 177 -50.61 -35.59 -20.78
C LEU A 177 -51.35 -35.90 -22.09
N TYR A 178 -50.72 -35.62 -23.23
CA TYR A 178 -51.27 -35.95 -24.54
C TYR A 178 -51.48 -37.46 -24.71
N LEU A 179 -50.48 -38.28 -24.33
CA LEU A 179 -50.58 -39.74 -24.37
C LEU A 179 -51.63 -40.28 -23.41
N ARG A 180 -51.76 -39.71 -22.21
CA ARG A 180 -52.79 -40.10 -21.24
C ARG A 180 -54.20 -39.80 -21.77
N LYS A 181 -54.41 -38.59 -22.29
CA LYS A 181 -55.69 -38.20 -22.90
C LYS A 181 -56.03 -39.06 -24.12
N TRP A 182 -55.04 -39.42 -24.93
CA TRP A 182 -55.23 -40.33 -26.05
C TRP A 182 -55.66 -41.73 -25.58
N ARG A 183 -55.07 -42.27 -24.50
CA ARG A 183 -55.48 -43.55 -23.91
C ARG A 183 -56.89 -43.52 -23.31
N GLU A 184 -57.25 -42.47 -22.59
CA GLU A 184 -58.59 -42.31 -22.00
C GLU A 184 -59.66 -42.22 -23.10
N ASN A 185 -59.40 -41.44 -24.16
CA ASN A 185 -60.28 -41.37 -25.33
C ASN A 185 -60.37 -42.70 -26.08
N ALA A 186 -59.27 -43.47 -26.17
CA ALA A 186 -59.30 -44.79 -26.79
C ALA A 186 -60.12 -45.79 -25.95
N ALA A 187 -60.00 -45.75 -24.63
CA ALA A 187 -60.77 -46.60 -23.72
C ALA A 187 -62.27 -46.29 -23.72
N LEU A 188 -62.65 -45.00 -23.82
CA LEU A 188 -64.05 -44.58 -23.96
C LEU A 188 -64.67 -45.12 -25.25
N LYS A 189 -63.97 -45.00 -26.39
CA LYS A 189 -64.43 -45.56 -27.68
C LYS A 189 -64.66 -47.06 -27.64
N MET A 190 -63.84 -47.81 -26.90
CA MET A 190 -64.02 -49.27 -26.75
C MET A 190 -65.26 -49.60 -25.91
N ARG A 191 -65.53 -48.84 -24.84
CA ARG A 191 -66.74 -49.02 -24.02
C ARG A 191 -68.02 -48.65 -24.76
N GLU A 192 -68.00 -47.58 -25.57
CA GLU A 192 -69.12 -47.23 -26.45
C GLU A 192 -69.37 -48.34 -27.48
N ALA A 193 -68.31 -48.87 -28.10
CA ALA A 193 -68.43 -49.96 -29.06
C ALA A 193 -68.92 -51.29 -28.43
N GLU A 194 -68.59 -51.56 -27.15
CA GLU A 194 -69.12 -52.70 -26.40
C GLU A 194 -70.60 -52.50 -26.01
N ALA A 195 -70.98 -51.31 -25.55
CA ALA A 195 -72.36 -50.98 -25.22
C ALA A 195 -73.29 -51.00 -26.45
N GLU A 196 -72.78 -50.60 -27.62
CA GLU A 196 -73.50 -50.68 -28.90
C GLU A 196 -73.68 -52.15 -29.34
N LYS A 197 -72.68 -53.02 -29.10
CA LYS A 197 -72.82 -54.46 -29.37
C LYS A 197 -73.78 -55.16 -28.40
N GLU A 198 -73.79 -54.78 -27.13
CA GLU A 198 -74.75 -55.32 -26.16
C GLU A 198 -76.19 -54.86 -26.42
N SER A 199 -76.41 -53.63 -26.88
CA SER A 199 -77.75 -53.15 -27.24
C SER A 199 -78.28 -53.80 -28.52
N LEU A 200 -77.41 -54.05 -29.50
CA LEU A 200 -77.74 -54.83 -30.70
C LEU A 200 -77.94 -56.32 -30.44
N GLY A 201 -77.32 -56.88 -29.40
CA GLY A 201 -77.47 -58.28 -29.00
C GLY A 201 -78.70 -58.58 -28.13
N ARG A 202 -79.42 -57.56 -27.64
CA ARG A 202 -80.65 -57.68 -26.83
C ARG A 202 -81.94 -57.30 -27.58
N ALA A 203 -81.86 -56.93 -28.85
CA ALA A 203 -82.99 -56.72 -29.76
C ALA A 203 -83.26 -57.97 -30.59
#